data_AF-A0ABD2DYQ7-F1
#
_entry.id   AF-A0ABD2DYQ7-F1
#
_cell.length_a   1.000
_cell.length_b   1.000
_cell.length_c   1.000
_cell.angle_alpha   90.00
_cell.angle_beta   90.00
_cell.angle_gamma   90.00
#
_symmetry.space_group_name_H-M   'P 1'
#
loop_
_entity.id
_entity.type
_entity.pdbx_description
1 polymer ?
#
loop_
_entity_poly.entity_id
_entity_poly.type
_entity_poly.pdbx_seq_one_letter_code
_entity_poly.pdbx_strand_id
1 'polypeptide(L)'
;MAEASDVNVGDGCEEKGPEGSSSEPVPPGTIISRVKLLDTMVDTFLQKLVAAGSPLRLNRDGSASPRLPSAGQPVQQAFSWSACRLPWRKEEISEIKEEGNLEAVLNALDKIVEEGKARKEPAWRPSGIPEKDLHSAMAPYFLQQRDTLRRHVQKQEAENQQLADAVLAGRRQVEELQLQVQAQQQAWQALHREQRELVAVLREPE
;
A
#
# COMPACT_ATOMS: atom_id res chain seq x y z
N MET A 1 41.15 -23.23 12.61
CA MET A 1 41.21 -23.87 13.93
C MET A 1 39.75 -23.99 14.38
N ALA A 2 39.06 -25.14 14.32
CA ALA A 2 39.28 -26.41 15.03
C ALA A 2 39.45 -26.11 16.54
N GLU A 3 38.60 -26.54 17.49
CA GLU A 3 37.94 -27.83 17.71
C GLU A 3 36.70 -27.69 18.62
N ALA A 4 35.87 -28.72 18.59
CA ALA A 4 34.80 -29.03 19.54
C ALA A 4 35.33 -29.83 20.75
N SER A 5 34.58 -29.88 21.87
CA SER A 5 34.56 -30.94 22.91
C SER A 5 33.40 -30.64 23.88
N ASP A 6 32.24 -31.32 23.84
CA ASP A 6 31.84 -32.60 24.52
C ASP A 6 32.00 -32.58 26.06
N VAL A 7 30.92 -32.53 26.86
CA VAL A 7 30.03 -33.61 27.38
C VAL A 7 30.53 -34.23 28.71
N ASN A 8 29.73 -34.19 29.80
CA ASN A 8 28.90 -35.33 30.29
C ASN A 8 28.46 -35.27 31.79
N VAL A 9 27.28 -35.88 32.06
CA VAL A 9 26.68 -36.48 33.29
C VAL A 9 26.57 -35.64 34.58
N GLY A 10 25.45 -35.57 35.31
CA GLY A 10 24.15 -36.22 35.23
C GLY A 10 23.42 -36.13 36.58
N ASP A 11 22.29 -36.85 36.68
CA ASP A 11 21.41 -37.07 37.84
C ASP A 11 20.29 -36.01 38.00
N GLY A 12 18.99 -36.30 37.84
CA GLY A 12 18.27 -37.57 37.94
C GLY A 12 17.21 -37.43 39.03
N CYS A 13 16.04 -36.88 38.72
CA CYS A 13 14.86 -37.04 39.56
C CYS A 13 13.57 -36.92 38.73
N GLU A 14 13.06 -38.07 38.30
CA GLU A 14 11.71 -38.22 37.77
C GLU A 14 10.71 -38.15 38.94
N GLU A 15 9.64 -37.37 38.78
CA GLU A 15 8.38 -37.68 39.44
C GLU A 15 7.26 -37.68 38.40
N LYS A 16 6.59 -38.83 38.30
CA LYS A 16 5.48 -39.11 37.40
C LYS A 16 4.14 -38.81 38.08
N GLY A 17 3.27 -38.13 37.34
CA GLY A 17 1.84 -38.45 37.22
C GLY A 17 0.88 -37.27 37.46
N PRO A 18 -0.39 -37.36 37.00
CA PRO A 18 -0.98 -38.24 36.00
C PRO A 18 -1.50 -37.48 34.76
N GLU A 19 -1.55 -38.19 33.64
CA GLU A 19 -2.25 -37.80 32.42
C GLU A 19 -3.76 -37.65 32.67
N GLY A 20 -4.39 -36.71 31.98
CA GLY A 20 -5.84 -36.69 31.83
C GLY A 20 -6.44 -35.31 31.71
N SER A 21 -6.22 -34.63 30.58
CA SER A 21 -7.22 -33.77 29.93
C SER A 21 -6.71 -33.41 28.54
N SER A 22 -7.00 -34.30 27.60
CA SER A 22 -6.98 -34.01 26.18
C SER A 22 -8.03 -32.93 25.91
N SER A 23 -7.62 -31.66 25.96
CA SER A 23 -8.39 -30.61 25.30
C SER A 23 -8.33 -30.88 23.80
N GLU A 24 -9.47 -31.28 23.24
CA GLU A 24 -9.70 -31.34 21.80
C GLU A 24 -9.05 -30.14 21.10
N PRO A 25 -8.45 -30.32 19.92
CA PRO A 25 -8.04 -29.19 19.10
C PRO A 25 -9.31 -28.44 18.68
N VAL A 26 -9.57 -27.31 19.34
CA VAL A 26 -10.58 -26.35 18.91
C VAL A 26 -10.28 -26.03 17.44
N PRO A 27 -11.24 -26.24 16.52
CA PRO A 27 -11.00 -25.99 15.10
C PRO A 27 -10.65 -24.51 14.89
N PRO A 28 -9.80 -24.19 13.91
CA PRO A 28 -9.31 -22.83 13.68
C PRO A 28 -10.50 -21.88 13.62
N GLY A 29 -10.51 -20.96 14.59
CA GLY A 29 -11.68 -20.20 15.02
C GLY A 29 -12.42 -19.60 13.85
N THR A 30 -13.69 -19.98 13.71
CA THR A 30 -14.66 -19.26 12.90
C THR A 30 -14.70 -17.84 13.46
N ILE A 31 -14.06 -16.92 12.75
CA ILE A 31 -14.01 -15.52 13.15
C ILE A 31 -15.45 -15.05 13.08
N ILE A 32 -16.05 -14.83 14.25
CA ILE A 32 -17.39 -14.29 14.36
C ILE A 32 -17.36 -12.96 13.61
N SER A 33 -18.17 -12.84 12.56
CA SER A 33 -18.21 -11.61 11.78
C SER A 33 -18.58 -10.44 12.68
N ARG A 34 -18.00 -9.27 12.43
CA ARG A 34 -18.23 -8.09 13.28
C ARG A 34 -19.69 -7.67 13.30
N VAL A 35 -20.44 -7.94 12.23
CA VAL A 35 -21.90 -7.75 12.16
C VAL A 35 -22.61 -8.63 13.19
N LYS A 36 -22.30 -9.93 13.23
CA LYS A 36 -22.89 -10.85 14.20
C LYS A 36 -22.51 -10.51 15.64
N LEU A 37 -21.28 -10.01 15.83
CA LEU A 37 -20.83 -9.53 17.12
C LEU A 37 -21.65 -8.31 17.57
N LEU A 38 -21.93 -7.37 16.68
CA LEU A 38 -22.78 -6.21 16.94
C LEU A 38 -24.20 -6.63 17.32
N ASP A 39 -24.82 -7.51 16.54
CA ASP A 39 -26.17 -8.01 16.82
C ASP A 39 -26.23 -8.69 18.21
N THR A 40 -25.23 -9.51 18.50
CA THR A 40 -25.10 -10.19 19.81
C THR A 40 -24.94 -9.18 20.95
N MET A 41 -24.15 -8.12 20.77
CA MET A 41 -23.96 -7.07 21.77
C MET A 41 -25.26 -6.31 22.03
N VAL A 42 -26.00 -5.95 20.98
CA VAL A 42 -27.29 -5.24 21.08
C VAL A 42 -28.31 -6.11 21.80
N ASP A 43 -28.44 -7.38 21.42
CA ASP A 43 -29.36 -8.31 22.05
C ASP A 43 -29.03 -8.52 23.53
N THR A 44 -27.74 -8.71 23.85
CA THR A 44 -27.28 -8.86 25.23
C THR A 44 -27.55 -7.60 26.05
N PHE A 45 -27.30 -6.42 25.48
CA PHE A 45 -27.57 -5.13 26.14
C PHE A 45 -29.05 -4.97 26.46
N LEU A 46 -29.94 -5.23 25.49
CA LEU A 46 -31.39 -5.14 25.69
C LEU A 46 -31.88 -6.15 26.74
N GLN A 47 -31.36 -7.39 26.72
CA GLN A 47 -31.67 -8.39 27.74
C GLN A 47 -31.25 -7.94 29.14
N LYS A 48 -30.05 -7.37 29.29
CA LYS A 48 -29.56 -6.86 30.58
C LYS A 48 -30.38 -5.68 31.09
N LEU A 49 -30.78 -4.76 30.21
CA LEU A 49 -31.68 -3.66 30.54
C LEU A 49 -33.03 -4.17 31.09
N VAL A 50 -33.61 -5.17 30.44
CA VAL A 50 -34.88 -5.78 30.90
C VAL A 50 -34.70 -6.48 32.24
N ALA A 51 -33.63 -7.26 32.40
CA ALA A 51 -33.35 -7.96 33.66
C ALA A 51 -33.13 -6.99 34.84
N ALA A 52 -32.49 -5.85 34.58
CA ALA A 52 -32.25 -4.80 35.57
C ALA A 52 -33.56 -4.15 36.05
N GLY A 53 -34.50 -3.90 35.13
CA GLY A 53 -35.81 -3.31 35.45
C GLY A 53 -36.89 -4.31 35.86
N SER A 54 -36.54 -5.56 36.17
CA SER A 54 -37.52 -6.58 36.56
C SER A 54 -38.37 -6.13 37.78
N PRO A 55 -39.69 -6.42 37.80
CA PRO A 55 -40.59 -5.97 38.86
C PRO A 55 -40.17 -6.40 40.27
N LEU A 56 -39.51 -7.56 40.38
CA LEU A 56 -38.97 -8.08 41.63
C LEU A 56 -37.85 -7.19 42.21
N ARG A 57 -37.09 -6.48 41.36
CA ARG A 57 -36.06 -5.52 41.76
C ARG A 57 -36.63 -4.13 42.02
N LEU A 58 -37.68 -3.74 41.27
CA LEU A 58 -38.38 -2.47 41.48
C LEU A 58 -39.22 -2.45 42.76
N ASN A 59 -39.63 -3.61 43.29
CA ASN A 59 -40.35 -3.76 44.56
C ASN A 59 -39.44 -4.17 45.74
N ARG A 60 -38.11 -4.16 45.57
CA ARG A 60 -37.16 -4.68 46.56
C ARG A 60 -37.03 -3.79 47.81
N ASP A 61 -37.30 -2.49 47.66
CA ASP A 61 -37.52 -1.61 48.79
C ASP A 61 -38.98 -1.80 49.20
N GLY A 62 -39.25 -2.51 50.30
CA GLY A 62 -40.57 -3.05 50.74
C GLY A 62 -41.71 -2.05 50.98
N SER A 63 -41.72 -0.92 50.29
CA SER A 63 -42.82 0.01 50.15
C SER A 63 -43.82 -0.46 49.08
N ALA A 64 -45.10 -0.20 49.31
CA ALA A 64 -46.14 -0.42 48.31
C ALA A 64 -45.75 0.24 46.97
N SER A 65 -45.97 -0.46 45.85
CA SER A 65 -45.58 -0.05 44.49
C SER A 65 -45.68 1.47 44.30
N PRO A 66 -44.57 2.17 44.00
CA PRO A 66 -44.63 3.61 43.79
C PRO A 66 -45.60 3.90 42.64
N ARG A 67 -46.52 4.84 42.84
CA ARG A 67 -47.33 5.41 41.74
C ARG A 67 -46.58 6.62 41.21
N LEU A 68 -46.46 6.75 39.88
CA LEU A 68 -45.86 7.93 39.28
C LEU A 68 -46.74 9.17 39.52
N PRO A 69 -46.19 10.37 39.80
CA PRO A 69 -46.99 11.52 40.26
C PRO A 69 -47.95 12.11 39.21
N SER A 70 -47.82 11.76 37.93
CA SER A 70 -48.51 12.48 36.83
C SER A 70 -49.56 11.65 36.08
N ALA A 71 -49.66 10.35 36.32
CA ALA A 71 -50.72 9.51 35.77
C ALA A 71 -50.77 8.25 36.63
N GLY A 72 -51.95 7.90 37.15
CA GLY A 72 -52.15 6.83 38.15
C GLY A 72 -51.82 5.40 37.70
N GLN A 73 -50.92 5.21 36.74
CA GLN A 73 -50.42 3.91 36.34
C GLN A 73 -49.40 3.40 37.36
N PRO A 74 -49.50 2.13 37.81
CA PRO A 74 -48.46 1.52 38.64
C PRO A 74 -47.15 1.49 37.84
N VAL A 75 -46.00 1.67 38.50
CA VAL A 75 -44.66 1.60 37.88
C VAL A 75 -44.45 0.33 37.03
N GLN A 76 -45.13 -0.75 37.37
CA GLN A 76 -45.16 -2.01 36.61
C GLN A 76 -45.78 -1.84 35.21
N GLN A 77 -46.80 -1.01 35.06
CA GLN A 77 -47.44 -0.70 33.78
C GLN A 77 -46.58 0.24 32.93
N ALA A 78 -45.87 1.20 33.56
CA ALA A 78 -44.87 2.03 32.89
C ALA A 78 -43.67 1.19 32.40
N PHE A 79 -43.20 0.23 33.18
CA PHE A 79 -42.15 -0.70 32.77
C PHE A 79 -42.62 -1.67 31.67
N SER A 80 -43.86 -2.19 31.76
CA SER A 80 -44.48 -2.98 30.70
C SER A 80 -44.56 -2.20 29.39
N TRP A 81 -44.94 -0.92 29.43
CA TRP A 81 -44.88 -0.02 28.28
C TRP A 81 -43.45 0.15 27.74
N SER A 82 -42.45 0.37 28.59
CA SER A 82 -41.03 0.45 28.21
C SER A 82 -40.47 -0.86 27.64
N ALA A 83 -41.01 -2.02 28.06
CA ALA A 83 -40.67 -3.34 27.56
C ALA A 83 -41.37 -3.65 26.22
N CYS A 84 -42.64 -3.28 26.06
CA CYS A 84 -43.33 -3.22 24.76
C CYS A 84 -42.63 -2.27 23.78
N ARG A 85 -41.76 -1.40 24.29
CA ARG A 85 -40.90 -0.49 23.57
C ARG A 85 -39.50 -1.07 23.23
N LEU A 86 -39.25 -2.35 23.46
CA LEU A 86 -38.01 -3.01 23.02
C LEU A 86 -38.02 -3.41 21.54
N PRO A 87 -39.14 -3.88 20.95
CA PRO A 87 -39.20 -4.17 19.52
C PRO A 87 -38.89 -2.94 18.66
N TRP A 88 -39.45 -1.77 18.96
CA TRP A 88 -39.10 -0.56 18.18
C TRP A 88 -37.64 -0.13 18.40
N ARG A 89 -37.03 -0.42 19.56
CA ARG A 89 -35.59 -0.13 19.76
C ARG A 89 -34.72 -1.04 18.91
N LYS A 90 -35.12 -2.29 18.70
CA LYS A 90 -34.44 -3.18 17.75
C LYS A 90 -34.66 -2.69 16.32
N GLU A 91 -35.87 -2.27 15.98
CA GLU A 91 -36.19 -1.69 14.68
C GLU A 91 -35.35 -0.44 14.40
N GLU A 92 -35.29 0.51 15.33
CA GLU A 92 -34.46 1.71 15.24
C GLU A 92 -32.98 1.36 15.00
N ILE A 93 -32.47 0.35 15.69
CA ILE A 93 -31.07 -0.10 15.49
C ILE A 93 -30.90 -0.76 14.12
N SER A 94 -31.88 -1.52 13.64
CA SER A 94 -31.88 -2.06 12.28
C SER A 94 -31.94 -0.94 11.23
N GLU A 95 -32.78 0.08 11.42
CA GLU A 95 -32.85 1.26 10.56
C GLU A 95 -31.51 2.00 10.52
N ILE A 96 -30.86 2.22 11.67
CA ILE A 96 -29.51 2.83 11.73
C ILE A 96 -28.47 1.94 11.04
N LYS A 97 -28.55 0.61 11.18
CA LYS A 97 -27.67 -0.34 10.47
C LYS A 97 -27.83 -0.24 8.96
N GLU A 98 -29.07 -0.11 8.49
CA GLU A 98 -29.40 0.03 7.07
C GLU A 98 -28.97 1.39 6.52
N GLU A 99 -29.28 2.49 7.21
CA GLU A 99 -28.88 3.86 6.84
C GLU A 99 -27.35 3.99 6.73
N GLY A 100 -26.64 3.46 7.72
CA GLY A 100 -25.17 3.47 7.75
C GLY A 100 -24.51 2.42 6.86
N ASN A 101 -25.29 1.58 6.16
CA ASN A 101 -24.82 0.40 5.42
C ASN A 101 -23.78 -0.41 6.21
N LEU A 102 -24.06 -0.59 7.49
CA LEU A 102 -23.06 -1.02 8.47
C LEU A 102 -22.63 -2.47 8.21
N GLU A 103 -23.52 -3.29 7.66
CA GLU A 103 -23.20 -4.67 7.30
C GLU A 103 -22.13 -4.72 6.22
N ALA A 104 -22.24 -3.92 5.16
CA ALA A 104 -21.23 -3.87 4.11
C ALA A 104 -19.89 -3.33 4.63
N VAL A 105 -19.92 -2.26 5.44
CA VAL A 105 -18.71 -1.65 6.01
C VAL A 105 -17.99 -2.61 6.96
N LEU A 106 -18.71 -3.29 7.85
CA LEU A 106 -18.13 -4.25 8.79
C LEU A 106 -17.62 -5.51 8.07
N ASN A 107 -18.32 -6.00 7.05
CA ASN A 107 -17.84 -7.12 6.23
C ASN A 107 -16.59 -6.72 5.42
N ALA A 108 -16.53 -5.49 4.88
CA ALA A 108 -15.34 -4.97 4.22
C ALA A 108 -14.16 -4.82 5.21
N LEU A 109 -14.43 -4.38 6.44
CA LEU A 109 -13.43 -4.30 7.50
C LEU A 109 -12.92 -5.69 7.90
N ASP A 110 -13.81 -6.69 8.02
CA ASP A 110 -13.44 -8.09 8.23
C ASP A 110 -12.46 -8.54 7.14
N LYS A 111 -12.78 -8.27 5.87
CA LYS A 111 -11.91 -8.59 4.73
C LYS A 111 -10.54 -7.90 4.82
N ILE A 112 -10.50 -6.59 5.10
CA ILE A 112 -9.23 -5.83 5.22
C ILE A 112 -8.37 -6.38 6.36
N VAL A 113 -9.00 -6.75 7.49
CA VAL A 113 -8.28 -7.34 8.62
C VAL A 113 -7.71 -8.69 8.24
N GLU A 114 -8.48 -9.56 7.56
CA GLU A 114 -7.99 -10.84 7.03
C GLU A 114 -6.80 -10.66 6.09
N GLU A 115 -6.90 -9.76 5.10
CA GLU A 115 -5.82 -9.44 4.16
C GLU A 115 -4.56 -8.90 4.88
N GLY A 116 -4.75 -8.18 5.98
CA GLY A 116 -3.69 -7.56 6.78
C GLY A 116 -3.00 -8.49 7.79
N LYS A 117 -3.53 -9.68 8.08
CA LYS A 117 -3.06 -10.55 9.19
C LYS A 117 -1.58 -10.92 9.14
N ALA A 118 -1.00 -10.98 7.95
CA ALA A 118 0.41 -11.31 7.78
C ALA A 118 1.34 -10.19 8.32
N ARG A 119 0.87 -8.95 8.37
CA ARG A 119 1.65 -7.78 8.80
C ARG A 119 1.46 -7.59 10.31
N LYS A 120 2.45 -8.01 11.08
CA LYS A 120 2.46 -7.86 12.56
C LYS A 120 3.01 -6.52 13.05
N GLU A 121 3.68 -5.78 12.18
CA GLU A 121 4.23 -4.47 12.50
C GLU A 121 3.14 -3.42 12.63
N PRO A 122 3.35 -2.37 13.44
CA PRO A 122 2.44 -1.24 13.51
C PRO A 122 2.26 -0.62 12.12
N ALA A 123 1.04 -0.72 11.58
CA ALA A 123 0.72 -0.07 10.31
C ALA A 123 0.86 1.45 10.44
N TRP A 124 1.19 2.10 9.32
CA TRP A 124 1.28 3.56 9.24
C TRP A 124 -0.01 4.23 9.74
N ARG A 125 0.14 5.39 10.37
CA ARG A 125 -0.96 6.26 10.82
C ARG A 125 -0.71 7.67 10.31
N PRO A 126 -1.76 8.43 9.98
CA PRO A 126 -1.62 9.84 9.61
C PRO A 126 -0.80 10.57 10.66
N SER A 127 0.24 11.27 10.20
CA SER A 127 1.18 11.91 11.11
C SER A 127 0.61 13.20 11.70
N GLY A 128 -0.48 13.71 11.14
CA GLY A 128 -1.03 15.04 11.41
C GLY A 128 -0.36 16.14 10.60
N ILE A 129 0.65 15.81 9.79
CA ILE A 129 1.35 16.73 8.90
C ILE A 129 0.94 16.39 7.46
N PRO A 130 0.08 17.19 6.83
CA PRO A 130 -0.50 16.85 5.53
C PRO A 130 0.55 16.71 4.42
N GLU A 131 1.61 17.52 4.44
CA GLU A 131 2.68 17.48 3.44
C GLU A 131 3.41 16.13 3.46
N LYS A 132 3.69 15.61 4.65
CA LYS A 132 4.38 14.32 4.82
C LYS A 132 3.51 13.17 4.32
N ASP A 133 2.24 13.19 4.69
CA ASP A 133 1.28 12.15 4.33
C ASP A 133 0.99 12.16 2.82
N LEU A 134 0.91 13.36 2.23
CA LEU A 134 0.73 13.57 0.79
C LEU A 134 1.95 13.11 -0.02
N HIS A 135 3.17 13.40 0.43
CA HIS A 135 4.39 12.94 -0.26
C HIS A 135 4.43 11.42 -0.41
N SER A 136 4.01 10.67 0.61
CA SER A 136 3.96 9.20 0.54
C SER A 136 2.95 8.71 -0.51
N ALA A 137 1.81 9.37 -0.63
CA ALA A 137 0.78 9.02 -1.61
C ALA A 137 1.20 9.40 -3.04
N MET A 138 1.89 10.54 -3.22
CA MET A 138 2.29 11.06 -4.53
C MET A 138 3.59 10.44 -5.07
N ALA A 139 4.45 9.91 -4.20
CA ALA A 139 5.75 9.31 -4.55
C ALA A 139 5.72 8.37 -5.77
N PRO A 140 4.81 7.37 -5.88
CA PRO A 140 4.84 6.45 -7.03
C PRO A 140 4.65 7.14 -8.38
N TYR A 141 3.81 8.18 -8.45
CA TYR A 141 3.57 8.92 -9.69
C TYR A 141 4.79 9.74 -10.11
N PHE A 142 5.43 10.44 -9.17
CA PHE A 142 6.63 11.21 -9.47
C PHE A 142 7.83 10.33 -9.82
N LEU A 143 7.95 9.15 -9.20
CA LEU A 143 8.96 8.16 -9.58
C LEU A 143 8.72 7.65 -11.01
N GLN A 144 7.48 7.31 -11.36
CA GLN A 144 7.14 6.90 -12.72
C GLN A 144 7.42 8.00 -13.76
N GLN A 145 7.08 9.25 -13.43
CA GLN A 145 7.36 10.40 -14.30
C GLN A 145 8.87 10.58 -14.50
N ARG A 146 9.64 10.57 -13.42
CA ARG A 146 11.11 10.68 -13.46
C ARG A 146 11.73 9.59 -14.33
N ASP A 147 11.33 8.34 -14.12
CA ASP A 147 11.89 7.20 -14.84
C ASP A 147 11.51 7.21 -16.32
N THR A 148 10.33 7.75 -16.64
CA THR A 148 9.92 7.97 -18.03
C THR A 148 10.76 9.05 -18.69
N LEU A 149 10.93 10.21 -18.06
CA LEU A 149 11.76 11.30 -18.59
C LEU A 149 13.21 10.86 -18.76
N ARG A 150 13.76 10.12 -17.78
CA ARG A 150 15.12 9.57 -17.86
C ARG A 150 15.31 8.68 -19.09
N ARG A 151 14.35 7.81 -19.41
CA ARG A 151 14.41 6.96 -20.62
C ARG A 151 14.41 7.79 -21.91
N HIS A 152 13.62 8.87 -21.96
CA HIS A 152 13.59 9.76 -23.13
C HIS A 152 14.92 10.49 -23.32
N VAL A 153 15.48 11.01 -22.22
CA VAL A 153 16.80 11.68 -22.24
C VAL A 153 17.88 10.72 -22.73
N GLN A 154 17.96 9.52 -22.15
CA GLN A 154 18.95 8.51 -22.54
C GLN A 154 18.83 8.11 -24.02
N LYS A 155 17.60 7.99 -24.53
CA LYS A 155 17.36 7.72 -25.95
C LYS A 155 17.91 8.86 -26.81
N GLN A 156 17.61 10.10 -26.46
CA GLN A 156 18.08 11.26 -27.22
C GLN A 156 19.61 11.40 -27.17
N GLU A 157 20.22 11.13 -26.02
CA GLU A 157 21.68 11.15 -25.85
C GLU A 157 22.35 10.09 -26.74
N ALA A 158 21.80 8.89 -26.82
CA ALA A 158 22.31 7.83 -27.68
C ALA A 158 22.18 8.19 -29.17
N GLU A 159 21.03 8.73 -29.60
CA GLU A 159 20.83 9.20 -30.97
C GLU A 159 21.78 10.35 -31.31
N ASN A 160 21.94 11.32 -30.40
CA ASN A 160 22.87 12.44 -30.59
C ASN A 160 24.32 11.97 -30.70
N GLN A 161 24.72 10.97 -29.91
CA GLN A 161 26.06 10.39 -30.00
C GLN A 161 26.31 9.76 -31.37
N GLN A 162 25.35 8.96 -31.87
CA GLN A 162 25.44 8.36 -33.20
C GLN A 162 25.52 9.42 -34.31
N LEU A 163 24.73 10.49 -34.20
CA LEU A 163 24.78 11.61 -35.13
C LEU A 163 26.12 12.36 -35.06
N ALA A 164 26.67 12.56 -33.87
CA ALA A 164 27.98 13.19 -33.69
C ALA A 164 29.09 12.36 -34.35
N ASP A 165 29.07 11.04 -34.17
CA ASP A 165 30.03 10.13 -34.80
C ASP A 165 29.91 10.15 -36.33
N ALA A 166 28.69 10.18 -36.87
CA ALA A 166 28.44 10.32 -38.30
C ALA A 166 28.94 11.66 -38.86
N VAL A 167 28.76 12.75 -38.11
CA VAL A 167 29.29 14.08 -38.48
C VAL A 167 30.81 14.08 -38.49
N LEU A 168 31.46 13.47 -37.49
CA LEU A 168 32.91 13.35 -37.45
C LEU A 168 33.45 12.52 -38.62
N ALA A 169 32.81 11.40 -38.95
CA ALA A 169 33.16 10.61 -40.13
C ALA A 169 33.00 11.42 -41.43
N GLY A 170 31.89 12.16 -41.56
CA GLY A 170 31.65 13.03 -42.70
C GLY A 170 32.71 14.14 -42.83
N ARG A 171 33.13 14.76 -41.72
CA ARG A 171 34.20 15.77 -41.73
C ARG A 171 35.53 15.21 -42.23
N ARG A 172 35.92 14.00 -41.77
CA ARG A 172 37.13 13.32 -42.24
C ARG A 172 37.07 13.05 -43.74
N GLN A 173 35.93 12.58 -44.25
CA GLN A 173 35.74 12.34 -45.68
C GLN A 173 35.91 13.63 -46.50
N VAL A 174 35.41 14.75 -46.01
CA VAL A 174 35.56 16.05 -46.67
C VAL A 174 37.02 16.52 -46.66
N GLU A 175 37.73 16.35 -45.54
CA GLU A 175 39.17 16.66 -45.44
C GLU A 175 39.99 15.84 -46.43
N GLU A 176 39.73 14.53 -46.55
CA GLU A 176 40.39 13.66 -47.54
C GLU A 176 40.11 14.11 -48.98
N LEU A 177 38.86 14.44 -49.30
CA LEU A 177 38.50 14.95 -50.62
C LEU A 177 39.19 16.28 -50.92
N GLN A 178 39.30 17.18 -49.94
CA GLN A 178 40.03 18.44 -50.11
C GLN A 178 41.51 18.21 -50.43
N LEU A 179 42.16 17.26 -49.74
CA LEU A 179 43.55 16.90 -50.02
C LEU A 179 43.72 16.33 -51.43
N GLN A 180 42.79 15.47 -51.88
CA GLN A 180 42.82 14.92 -53.24
C GLN A 180 42.66 16.00 -54.30
N VAL A 181 41.71 16.93 -54.12
CA VAL A 181 41.50 18.07 -55.03
C VAL A 181 42.75 18.95 -55.07
N GLN A 182 43.37 19.23 -53.93
CA GLN A 182 44.58 20.03 -53.86
C GLN A 182 45.77 19.33 -54.58
N ALA A 183 45.93 18.03 -54.37
CA ALA A 183 46.98 17.25 -55.04
C ALA A 183 46.80 17.25 -56.57
N GLN A 184 45.57 17.06 -57.05
CA GLN A 184 45.28 17.17 -58.48
C GLN A 184 45.58 18.57 -59.02
N GLN A 185 45.18 19.62 -58.30
CA GLN A 185 45.48 20.99 -58.69
C GLN A 185 46.99 21.23 -58.82
N GLN A 186 47.78 20.77 -57.84
CA GLN A 186 49.24 20.88 -57.87
C GLN A 186 49.85 20.11 -59.04
N ALA A 187 49.36 18.89 -59.32
CA ALA A 187 49.80 18.10 -60.47
C ALA A 187 49.55 18.83 -61.80
N TRP A 188 48.37 19.43 -61.97
CA TRP A 188 48.05 20.26 -63.14
C TRP A 188 48.95 21.49 -63.26
N GLN A 189 49.27 22.16 -62.14
CA GLN A 189 50.19 23.29 -62.14
C GLN A 189 51.62 22.88 -62.53
N ALA A 190 52.09 21.71 -62.09
CA ALA A 190 53.41 21.19 -62.45
C ALA A 190 53.51 20.90 -63.96
N LEU A 191 52.54 20.16 -64.52
CA LEU A 191 52.46 19.89 -65.96
C LEU A 191 52.45 21.18 -66.79
N HIS A 192 51.72 22.19 -66.34
CA HIS A 192 51.67 23.48 -67.03
C HIS A 192 52.99 24.26 -66.96
N ARG A 193 53.79 24.10 -65.89
CA ARG A 193 55.15 24.67 -65.81
C ARG A 193 56.10 23.96 -66.77
N GLU A 194 56.10 22.63 -66.78
CA GLU A 194 56.90 21.81 -67.70
C GLU A 194 56.59 22.18 -69.16
N GLN A 195 55.31 22.34 -69.50
CA GLN A 195 54.89 22.79 -70.83
C GLN A 195 55.48 24.16 -71.18
N ARG A 196 55.48 25.13 -70.25
CA ARG A 196 56.07 26.46 -70.47
C ARG A 196 57.58 26.39 -70.68
N GLU A 197 58.28 25.58 -69.90
CA GLU A 197 59.72 25.36 -70.05
C GLU A 197 60.06 24.73 -71.40
N LEU A 198 59.28 23.73 -71.81
CA LEU A 198 59.46 23.05 -73.10
C LEU A 198 59.25 24.02 -74.27
N VAL A 199 58.24 24.88 -74.20
CA VAL A 199 58.02 25.96 -75.19
C VAL A 199 59.17 26.98 -75.20
N ALA A 200 59.76 27.29 -74.05
CA ALA A 200 60.90 28.20 -73.98
C ALA A 200 62.17 27.60 -74.61
N VAL A 201 62.42 26.30 -74.45
CA VAL A 201 63.53 25.58 -75.11
C VAL A 201 63.34 25.50 -76.63
N LEU A 202 62.09 25.34 -77.08
CA LEU A 202 61.76 25.29 -78.50
C LEU A 202 61.73 26.68 -79.17
N ARG A 203 61.81 27.78 -78.41
CA ARG A 203 62.05 29.12 -78.94
C ARG A 203 63.56 29.33 -79.06
N GLU A 204 64.07 29.46 -80.28
CA GLU A 204 65.46 29.82 -80.51
C GLU A 204 65.79 31.20 -79.91
N PRO A 205 66.99 31.40 -79.32
CA PRO A 205 67.48 32.72 -78.98
C PRO A 205 67.86 33.46 -80.28
N GLU A 206 67.30 34.64 -80.49
CA GLU A 206 67.82 35.61 -81.48
C GLU A 206 69.21 36.13 -81.10
#